data_AF-A0AAF3FGK8-F1
#
_entry.id   AF-A0AAF3FGK8-F1
#
_cell.length_a   1.000
_cell.length_b   1.000
_cell.length_c   1.000
_cell.angle_alpha   90.00
_cell.angle_beta   90.00
_cell.angle_gamma   90.00
#
_symmetry.space_group_name_H-M   'P 1'
#
loop_
_entity.id
_entity.type
_entity.pdbx_description
1 polymer ?
#
loop_
_entity_poly.entity_id
_entity_poly.type
_entity_poly.pdbx_seq_one_letter_code
_entity_poly.pdbx_strand_id
1 'polypeptide(L)'
;MSEQNHWKHTWPSARVLGQFIVSNRHLFEGKRVLELGSGATGVCGLTAGKVGAKSVTLTDHPALEQAFSILQKNIAQNGLQNVCTIQGLDWNEPNFESLQKVDLIIASDVFYDPEVFQPLISTIDALLTRYPEALLYFAYQDRDDWFIGGDLLERSLSASLVRSIQAESYTIQIGTIYRLDMAQGKVFAGIEGGATSSKLVFLNEKAESLGVFEGAGTNLYLNGLEQTANDIANWVRKAKSEIGIKGPLESLGMGLSGAEDPRLNDRLVEYLMDNHGDVTKAAHLVSDSVTCIGASFKNGGVVVIAGTGSSCRMLTEDGEERQVGGWGHMIGDQGSGHWIANRALRHLFNVDDGVEKSVGSVETLRTVVLEYFQIEDKVQVLDFLYAKFVKSEVAKLTTKLAENASDPVIAGIFYEGGWELGKHVAAISRHMSEAMRQDMPIVMVGNVFKSWPLLKKGFIDAVRQLSPHPIQSIHLHHLTETNAFGAAALASKRIDHDLPFNHQPHLFETIHL
;
A
#
# COMPACT_ATOMS: atom_id res chain seq x y z
N MET A 1 -1.48 1.48 -51.51
CA MET A 1 -2.53 2.17 -50.75
C MET A 1 -3.85 1.45 -51.00
N SER A 2 -4.24 0.53 -50.12
CA SER A 2 -5.59 -0.02 -50.11
C SER A 2 -6.59 1.11 -49.81
N GLU A 3 -7.72 1.13 -50.52
CA GLU A 3 -8.83 2.10 -50.38
C GLU A 3 -9.63 1.92 -49.07
N GLN A 4 -8.98 1.67 -47.93
CA GLN A 4 -9.67 1.59 -46.65
C GLN A 4 -9.53 2.92 -45.90
N ASN A 5 -10.62 3.70 -45.87
CA ASN A 5 -10.74 4.97 -45.13
C ASN A 5 -10.82 4.73 -43.61
N HIS A 6 -9.84 4.02 -43.04
CA HIS A 6 -9.75 3.63 -41.64
C HIS A 6 -9.93 4.79 -40.65
N TRP A 7 -9.48 5.98 -41.04
CA TRP A 7 -9.57 7.21 -40.26
C TRP A 7 -11.02 7.72 -40.06
N LYS A 8 -12.01 7.25 -40.82
CA LYS A 8 -13.43 7.66 -40.70
C LYS A 8 -14.19 6.94 -39.59
N HIS A 9 -13.66 5.83 -39.07
CA HIS A 9 -14.38 4.95 -38.15
C HIS A 9 -13.95 5.16 -36.70
N THR A 10 -14.88 4.99 -35.76
CA THR A 10 -14.55 4.86 -34.35
C THR A 10 -14.19 3.41 -34.05
N TRP A 11 -12.92 3.17 -33.77
CA TRP A 11 -12.40 1.85 -33.46
C TRP A 11 -12.85 1.39 -32.07
N PRO A 12 -13.01 0.07 -31.83
CA PRO A 12 -13.28 -0.47 -30.49
C PRO A 12 -12.25 0.01 -29.45
N SER A 13 -10.97 0.03 -29.83
CA SER A 13 -9.86 0.54 -29.01
C SER A 13 -10.09 1.98 -28.55
N ALA A 14 -10.67 2.83 -29.41
CA ALA A 14 -10.91 4.24 -29.08
C ALA A 14 -12.02 4.40 -28.04
N ARG A 15 -13.05 3.54 -28.10
CA ARG A 15 -14.12 3.51 -27.10
C ARG A 15 -13.60 3.05 -25.75
N VAL A 16 -12.77 2.00 -25.74
CA VAL A 16 -12.17 1.44 -24.52
C VAL A 16 -11.21 2.45 -23.88
N LEU A 17 -10.33 3.07 -24.68
CA LEU A 17 -9.44 4.12 -24.16
C LEU A 17 -10.22 5.35 -23.68
N GLY A 18 -11.29 5.75 -24.37
CA GLY A 18 -12.20 6.80 -23.90
C GLY A 18 -12.82 6.50 -22.54
N GLN A 19 -13.30 5.27 -22.32
CA GLN A 19 -13.82 4.86 -21.01
C GLN A 19 -12.75 4.84 -19.92
N PHE A 20 -11.52 4.43 -20.25
CA PHE A 20 -10.38 4.53 -19.36
C PHE A 20 -10.09 5.98 -18.97
N ILE A 21 -10.13 6.92 -19.93
CA ILE A 21 -9.94 8.35 -19.67
C ILE A 21 -11.00 8.89 -18.70
N VAL A 22 -12.27 8.52 -18.87
CA VAL A 22 -13.36 8.94 -17.97
C VAL A 22 -13.17 8.38 -16.57
N SER A 23 -12.90 7.07 -16.47
CA SER A 23 -12.71 6.38 -15.18
C SER A 23 -11.47 6.89 -14.43
N ASN A 24 -10.48 7.40 -15.17
CA ASN A 24 -9.23 7.94 -14.65
C ASN A 24 -9.12 9.46 -14.86
N ARG A 25 -10.23 10.20 -14.75
CA ARG A 25 -10.28 11.67 -14.91
C ARG A 25 -9.11 12.40 -14.25
N HIS A 26 -8.75 12.00 -13.03
CA HIS A 26 -7.69 12.59 -12.23
C HIS A 26 -6.30 12.53 -12.91
N LEU A 27 -6.07 11.58 -13.82
CA LEU A 27 -4.84 11.51 -14.62
C LEU A 27 -4.78 12.62 -15.65
N PHE A 28 -5.92 13.01 -16.23
CA PHE A 28 -6.02 13.91 -17.38
C PHE A 28 -6.30 15.36 -16.97
N GLU A 29 -6.94 15.58 -15.83
CA GLU A 29 -7.30 16.92 -15.36
C GLU A 29 -6.06 17.82 -15.21
N GLY A 30 -6.11 18.99 -15.86
CA GLY A 30 -5.01 19.97 -15.88
C GLY A 30 -3.80 19.58 -16.72
N LYS A 31 -3.80 18.41 -17.39
CA LYS A 31 -2.67 17.95 -18.24
C LYS A 31 -2.73 18.49 -19.65
N ARG A 32 -1.57 18.61 -20.29
CA ARG A 32 -1.44 18.86 -21.73
C ARG A 32 -1.28 17.52 -22.45
N VAL A 33 -2.29 17.15 -23.22
CA VAL A 33 -2.42 15.84 -23.85
C VAL A 33 -2.08 15.93 -25.33
N LEU A 34 -1.31 14.98 -25.84
CA LEU A 34 -1.05 14.79 -27.27
C LEU A 34 -1.71 13.48 -27.72
N GLU A 35 -2.60 13.52 -28.71
CA GLU A 35 -3.13 12.30 -29.33
C GLU A 35 -2.38 12.00 -30.63
N LEU A 36 -1.82 10.79 -30.74
CA LEU A 36 -1.19 10.25 -31.95
C LEU A 36 -2.23 9.46 -32.74
N GLY A 37 -2.44 9.80 -34.01
CA GLY A 37 -3.37 9.07 -34.88
C GLY A 37 -4.83 9.24 -34.47
N SER A 38 -5.27 10.48 -34.24
CA SER A 38 -6.63 10.81 -33.77
C SER A 38 -7.75 10.42 -34.76
N GLY A 39 -7.42 10.22 -36.03
CA GLY A 39 -8.37 10.03 -37.12
C GLY A 39 -9.31 11.24 -37.26
N ALA A 40 -10.40 11.06 -38.01
CA ALA A 40 -11.45 12.09 -38.07
C ALA A 40 -12.31 12.15 -36.81
N THR A 41 -12.29 11.09 -35.99
CA THR A 41 -13.24 10.97 -34.86
C THR A 41 -12.74 11.68 -33.61
N GLY A 42 -11.43 11.60 -33.32
CA GLY A 42 -10.81 12.25 -32.15
C GLY A 42 -11.39 11.82 -30.80
N VAL A 43 -12.00 10.62 -30.72
CA VAL A 43 -12.78 10.23 -29.53
C VAL A 43 -11.96 10.31 -28.25
N CYS A 44 -10.71 9.85 -28.25
CA CYS A 44 -9.90 9.83 -27.03
C CYS A 44 -9.49 11.25 -26.62
N GLY A 45 -8.97 12.06 -27.55
CA GLY A 45 -8.56 13.44 -27.25
C GLY A 45 -9.73 14.35 -26.89
N LEU A 46 -10.88 14.23 -27.55
CA LEU A 46 -12.09 14.96 -27.16
C LEU A 46 -12.56 14.54 -25.76
N THR A 47 -12.49 13.25 -25.43
CA THR A 47 -12.80 12.75 -24.08
C THR A 47 -11.84 13.34 -23.04
N ALA A 48 -10.54 13.38 -23.33
CA ALA A 48 -9.54 14.03 -22.47
C ALA A 48 -9.87 15.50 -22.23
N GLY A 49 -10.28 16.23 -23.28
CA GLY A 49 -10.75 17.61 -23.18
C GLY A 49 -11.98 17.74 -22.27
N LYS A 50 -12.95 16.83 -22.38
CA LYS A 50 -14.18 16.84 -21.55
C LYS A 50 -13.93 16.55 -20.07
N VAL A 51 -12.93 15.72 -19.73
CA VAL A 51 -12.61 15.41 -18.33
C VAL A 51 -11.71 16.45 -17.66
N GLY A 52 -11.35 17.53 -18.37
CA GLY A 52 -10.66 18.67 -17.80
C GLY A 52 -9.18 18.78 -18.17
N ALA A 53 -8.72 18.14 -19.25
CA ALA A 53 -7.38 18.41 -19.78
C ALA A 53 -7.19 19.92 -20.03
N LYS A 54 -6.01 20.43 -19.69
CA LYS A 54 -5.67 21.84 -19.89
C LYS A 54 -5.62 22.20 -21.37
N SER A 55 -5.09 21.30 -22.18
CA SER A 55 -5.09 21.39 -23.64
C SER A 55 -4.94 20.00 -24.25
N VAL A 56 -5.45 19.82 -25.46
CA VAL A 56 -5.32 18.58 -26.24
C VAL A 56 -4.87 18.91 -27.65
N THR A 57 -3.71 18.41 -28.06
CA THR A 57 -3.26 18.48 -29.45
C THR A 57 -3.62 17.17 -30.14
N LEU A 58 -4.55 17.23 -31.08
CA LEU A 58 -4.99 16.10 -31.89
C LEU A 58 -4.12 16.03 -33.16
N THR A 59 -3.44 14.90 -33.38
CA THR A 59 -2.57 14.75 -34.54
C THR A 59 -2.93 13.60 -35.44
N ASP A 60 -2.65 13.75 -36.73
CA ASP A 60 -2.72 12.70 -37.75
C ASP A 60 -1.84 13.10 -38.95
N HIS A 61 -1.73 12.24 -39.96
CA HIS A 61 -0.93 12.49 -41.15
C HIS A 61 -1.42 13.75 -41.90
N PRO A 62 -0.55 14.72 -42.24
CA PRO A 62 -0.95 16.02 -42.80
C PRO A 62 -1.70 15.95 -44.13
N ALA A 63 -1.50 14.88 -44.91
CA ALA A 63 -2.25 14.64 -46.14
C ALA A 63 -3.75 14.32 -45.94
N LEU A 64 -4.21 14.09 -44.71
CA LEU A 64 -5.62 13.77 -44.40
C LEU A 64 -6.46 15.03 -44.14
N GLU A 65 -6.47 15.98 -45.08
CA GLU A 65 -7.21 17.25 -44.95
C GLU A 65 -8.71 17.06 -44.62
N GLN A 66 -9.33 16.03 -45.21
CA GLN A 66 -10.74 15.70 -44.94
C GLN A 66 -10.95 15.24 -43.49
N ALA A 67 -9.98 14.52 -42.91
CA ALA A 67 -10.06 14.09 -41.52
C ALA A 67 -10.01 15.29 -40.58
N PHE A 68 -9.11 16.25 -40.82
CA PHE A 68 -9.02 17.48 -40.04
C PHE A 68 -10.28 18.34 -40.14
N SER A 69 -10.91 18.43 -41.31
CA SER A 69 -12.19 19.14 -41.46
C SER A 69 -13.31 18.54 -40.60
N ILE A 70 -13.39 17.21 -40.53
CA ILE A 70 -14.37 16.50 -39.70
C ILE A 70 -14.02 16.65 -38.22
N LEU A 71 -12.76 16.49 -37.87
CA LEU A 71 -12.27 16.64 -36.50
C LEU A 71 -12.54 18.04 -35.95
N GLN A 72 -12.36 19.10 -36.76
CA GLN A 72 -12.69 20.48 -36.40
C GLN A 72 -14.19 20.65 -36.10
N LYS A 73 -15.06 19.98 -36.86
CA LYS A 73 -16.52 19.96 -36.59
C LYS A 73 -16.81 19.24 -35.28
N ASN A 74 -16.16 18.10 -35.03
CA ASN A 74 -16.34 17.33 -33.80
C ASN A 74 -15.89 18.13 -32.56
N ILE A 75 -14.76 18.84 -32.64
CA ILE A 75 -14.31 19.79 -31.61
C ILE A 75 -15.39 20.84 -31.34
N ALA A 76 -15.93 21.45 -32.41
CA ALA A 76 -16.92 22.50 -32.28
C ALA A 76 -18.25 22.02 -31.67
N GLN A 77 -18.74 20.86 -32.12
CA GLN A 77 -19.96 20.23 -31.60
C GLN A 77 -19.82 19.83 -30.12
N ASN A 78 -18.59 19.55 -29.67
CA ASN A 78 -18.30 19.24 -28.28
C ASN A 78 -17.94 20.48 -27.45
N GLY A 79 -17.92 21.69 -28.02
CA GLY A 79 -17.58 22.91 -27.29
C GLY A 79 -16.14 22.95 -26.79
N LEU A 80 -15.21 22.30 -27.50
CA LEU A 80 -13.80 22.15 -27.09
C LEU A 80 -12.83 23.06 -27.86
N GLN A 81 -13.33 24.09 -28.56
CA GLN A 81 -12.51 24.95 -29.43
C GLN A 81 -11.38 25.69 -28.69
N ASN A 82 -11.54 25.90 -27.38
CA ASN A 82 -10.54 26.57 -26.53
C ASN A 82 -9.56 25.58 -25.87
N VAL A 83 -9.78 24.27 -26.02
CA VAL A 83 -9.02 23.21 -25.36
C VAL A 83 -8.27 22.36 -26.39
N CYS A 84 -8.93 22.04 -27.50
CA CYS A 84 -8.43 21.16 -28.53
C CYS A 84 -7.86 21.95 -29.73
N THR A 85 -6.66 21.59 -30.17
CA THR A 85 -6.05 22.05 -31.41
C THR A 85 -5.76 20.87 -32.33
N ILE A 86 -5.71 21.12 -33.63
CA ILE A 86 -5.36 20.11 -34.64
C ILE A 86 -3.99 20.45 -35.21
N GLN A 87 -3.12 19.46 -35.32
CA GLN A 87 -1.79 19.61 -35.91
C GLN A 87 -1.45 18.38 -36.76
N GLY A 88 -0.94 18.60 -37.98
CA GLY A 88 -0.38 17.52 -38.79
C GLY A 88 0.91 16.98 -38.20
N LEU A 89 1.02 15.66 -38.12
CA LEU A 89 2.22 14.95 -37.69
C LEU A 89 2.42 13.70 -38.56
N ASP A 90 3.39 13.77 -39.47
CA ASP A 90 3.86 12.60 -40.20
C ASP A 90 4.88 11.86 -39.32
N TRP A 91 4.66 10.57 -39.09
CA TRP A 91 5.56 9.76 -38.26
C TRP A 91 6.88 9.43 -38.97
N ASN A 92 6.95 9.53 -40.30
CA ASN A 92 8.20 9.33 -41.05
C ASN A 92 9.13 10.54 -40.94
N GLU A 93 8.56 11.74 -40.84
CA GLU A 93 9.28 13.01 -40.73
C GLU A 93 8.67 13.87 -39.60
N PRO A 94 8.75 13.42 -38.33
CA PRO A 94 8.03 14.07 -37.25
C PRO A 94 8.60 15.45 -36.94
N ASN A 95 7.73 16.47 -36.91
CA ASN A 95 8.07 17.83 -36.51
C ASN A 95 7.34 18.24 -35.22
N PHE A 96 8.14 18.57 -34.19
CA PHE A 96 7.66 18.94 -32.87
C PHE A 96 7.87 20.42 -32.51
N GLU A 97 8.33 21.27 -33.43
CA GLU A 97 8.67 22.67 -33.13
C GLU A 97 7.48 23.46 -32.56
N SER A 98 6.27 23.22 -33.09
CA SER A 98 5.04 23.85 -32.62
C SER A 98 4.43 23.19 -31.37
N LEU A 99 4.95 22.04 -30.93
CA LEU A 99 4.42 21.34 -29.76
C LEU A 99 4.87 22.06 -28.48
N GLN A 100 3.89 22.48 -27.69
CA GLN A 100 4.10 22.90 -26.31
C GLN A 100 4.58 21.70 -25.46
N LYS A 101 4.87 21.93 -24.18
CA LYS A 101 5.17 20.82 -23.26
C LYS A 101 4.01 19.83 -23.23
N VAL A 102 4.34 18.55 -23.35
CA VAL A 102 3.38 17.43 -23.27
C VAL A 102 3.54 16.76 -21.92
N ASP A 103 2.41 16.50 -21.24
CA ASP A 103 2.39 15.76 -19.97
C ASP A 103 1.85 14.33 -20.18
N LEU A 104 0.97 14.12 -21.16
CA LEU A 104 0.40 12.82 -21.50
C LEU A 104 0.34 12.64 -23.02
N ILE A 105 0.64 11.43 -23.47
CA ILE A 105 0.48 10.99 -24.86
C ILE A 105 -0.60 9.91 -24.85
N ILE A 106 -1.57 9.98 -25.77
CA ILE A 106 -2.56 8.94 -25.98
C ILE A 106 -2.53 8.47 -27.42
N ALA A 107 -2.79 7.18 -27.65
CA ALA A 107 -2.90 6.63 -28.98
C ALA A 107 -3.89 5.47 -28.99
N SER A 108 -4.78 5.41 -29.98
CA SER A 108 -5.77 4.34 -30.05
C SER A 108 -5.72 3.67 -31.40
N ASP A 109 -5.48 2.36 -31.41
CA ASP A 109 -5.42 1.52 -32.61
C ASP A 109 -4.43 2.03 -33.65
N VAL A 110 -3.24 2.45 -33.17
CA VAL A 110 -2.14 2.92 -34.04
C VAL A 110 -1.19 1.79 -34.45
N PHE A 111 -1.24 0.66 -33.74
CA PHE A 111 -0.49 -0.56 -34.06
C PHE A 111 -1.38 -1.55 -34.83
N TYR A 112 -1.83 -1.16 -36.02
CA TYR A 112 -2.71 -1.99 -36.86
C TYR A 112 -2.08 -2.45 -38.18
N ASP A 113 -1.06 -1.73 -38.66
CA ASP A 113 -0.32 -2.01 -39.89
C ASP A 113 1.19 -2.05 -39.58
N PRO A 114 1.87 -3.19 -39.75
CA PRO A 114 3.30 -3.31 -39.49
C PRO A 114 4.18 -2.29 -40.23
N GLU A 115 3.74 -1.77 -41.39
CA GLU A 115 4.48 -0.77 -42.15
C GLU A 115 4.66 0.55 -41.37
N VAL A 116 3.75 0.88 -40.44
CA VAL A 116 3.80 2.13 -39.66
C VAL A 116 4.48 1.98 -38.30
N PHE A 117 4.84 0.76 -37.88
CA PHE A 117 5.36 0.52 -36.53
C PHE A 117 6.69 1.22 -36.28
N GLN A 118 7.64 1.10 -37.21
CA GLN A 118 8.97 1.71 -37.07
C GLN A 118 8.93 3.26 -37.04
N PRO A 119 8.22 3.94 -37.95
CA PRO A 119 8.01 5.38 -37.87
C PRO A 119 7.32 5.82 -36.56
N LEU A 120 6.29 5.09 -36.13
CA LEU A 120 5.55 5.39 -34.90
C LEU A 120 6.43 5.25 -33.66
N ILE A 121 7.17 4.14 -33.54
CA ILE A 121 8.09 3.89 -32.42
C ILE A 121 9.20 4.96 -32.39
N SER A 122 9.73 5.35 -33.55
CA SER A 122 10.71 6.44 -33.66
C SER A 122 10.13 7.78 -33.20
N THR A 123 8.87 8.05 -33.53
CA THR A 123 8.14 9.25 -33.08
C THR A 123 7.94 9.24 -31.56
N ILE A 124 7.54 8.09 -30.99
CA ILE A 124 7.38 7.91 -29.54
C ILE A 124 8.71 8.11 -28.81
N ASP A 125 9.80 7.53 -29.33
CA ASP A 125 11.16 7.71 -28.80
C ASP A 125 11.56 9.19 -28.79
N ALA A 126 11.37 9.90 -29.90
CA ALA A 126 11.69 11.32 -29.97
C ALA A 126 10.84 12.18 -29.01
N LEU A 127 9.54 11.86 -28.86
CA LEU A 127 8.65 12.53 -27.91
C LEU A 127 9.07 12.28 -26.45
N LEU A 128 9.35 11.03 -26.07
CA LEU A 128 9.79 10.68 -24.71
C LEU A 128 11.24 11.12 -24.43
N THR A 129 12.04 11.42 -25.46
CA THR A 129 13.35 12.09 -25.31
C THR A 129 13.15 13.57 -25.00
N ARG A 130 12.24 14.24 -25.72
CA ARG A 130 11.95 15.67 -25.54
C ARG A 130 11.17 15.96 -24.26
N TYR A 131 10.28 15.05 -23.86
CA TYR A 131 9.40 15.18 -22.70
C TYR A 131 9.55 13.93 -21.79
N PRO A 132 10.66 13.81 -21.05
CA PRO A 132 10.98 12.60 -20.27
C PRO A 132 10.00 12.31 -19.11
N GLU A 133 9.20 13.30 -18.70
CA GLU A 133 8.15 13.15 -17.68
C GLU A 133 6.77 12.81 -18.27
N ALA A 134 6.64 12.74 -19.61
CA ALA A 134 5.37 12.39 -20.23
C ALA A 134 5.07 10.90 -20.05
N LEU A 135 3.82 10.57 -19.75
CA LEU A 135 3.33 9.18 -19.77
C LEU A 135 2.58 8.94 -21.08
N LEU A 136 2.79 7.78 -21.69
CA LEU A 136 2.05 7.36 -22.87
C LEU A 136 1.04 6.28 -22.48
N TYR A 137 -0.22 6.43 -22.85
CA TYR A 137 -1.23 5.37 -22.81
C TYR A 137 -1.66 5.02 -24.23
N PHE A 138 -1.67 3.75 -24.58
CA PHE A 138 -2.17 3.31 -25.87
C PHE A 138 -3.15 2.17 -25.73
N ALA A 139 -4.14 2.11 -26.63
CA ALA A 139 -5.04 0.98 -26.71
C ALA A 139 -4.93 0.31 -28.08
N TYR A 140 -4.98 -1.02 -28.10
CA TYR A 140 -4.95 -1.81 -29.33
C TYR A 140 -5.80 -3.05 -29.18
N GLN A 141 -6.29 -3.57 -30.30
CA GLN A 141 -6.89 -4.89 -30.34
C GLN A 141 -5.79 -5.94 -30.37
N ASP A 142 -5.86 -6.90 -29.45
CA ASP A 142 -4.94 -8.03 -29.39
C ASP A 142 -5.12 -8.90 -30.65
N ARG A 143 -4.01 -9.13 -31.36
CA ARG A 143 -3.95 -9.89 -32.62
C ARG A 143 -2.71 -10.77 -32.53
N ASP A 144 -2.86 -12.07 -32.79
CA ASP A 144 -1.83 -13.09 -32.55
C ASP A 144 -0.53 -12.98 -33.38
N ASP A 145 -0.35 -11.92 -34.19
CA ASP A 145 0.59 -11.92 -35.32
C ASP A 145 1.80 -10.98 -35.19
N TRP A 146 1.95 -10.19 -34.12
CA TRP A 146 3.06 -9.21 -34.04
C TRP A 146 3.53 -8.86 -32.62
N PHE A 147 4.83 -8.55 -32.49
CA PHE A 147 5.49 -8.18 -31.24
C PHE A 147 6.44 -7.00 -31.46
N ILE A 148 6.22 -5.88 -30.77
CA ILE A 148 7.03 -4.65 -30.89
C ILE A 148 8.10 -4.50 -29.79
N GLY A 149 8.21 -5.47 -28.86
CA GLY A 149 9.08 -5.31 -27.69
C GLY A 149 10.57 -5.22 -28.03
N GLY A 150 11.02 -5.90 -29.09
CA GLY A 150 12.40 -5.79 -29.58
C GLY A 150 12.72 -4.37 -30.04
N ASP A 151 11.85 -3.81 -30.89
CA ASP A 151 12.00 -2.45 -31.44
C ASP A 151 11.97 -1.36 -30.36
N LEU A 152 11.15 -1.55 -29.32
CA LEU A 152 11.13 -0.66 -28.16
C LEU A 152 12.46 -0.71 -27.40
N LEU A 153 12.98 -1.91 -27.13
CA LEU A 153 14.21 -2.10 -26.37
C LEU A 153 15.44 -1.52 -27.07
N GLU A 154 15.53 -1.61 -28.40
CA GLU A 154 16.60 -0.99 -29.20
C GLU A 154 16.69 0.54 -29.00
N ARG A 155 15.62 1.17 -28.52
CA ARG A 155 15.50 2.61 -28.28
C ARG A 155 15.43 2.97 -26.79
N SER A 156 15.77 2.02 -25.91
CA SER A 156 15.64 2.17 -24.47
C SER A 156 14.20 2.51 -24.05
N LEU A 157 13.21 1.93 -24.73
CA LEU A 157 11.80 2.00 -24.37
C LEU A 157 11.34 0.63 -23.86
N SER A 158 10.30 0.64 -23.04
CA SER A 158 9.59 -0.56 -22.60
C SER A 158 8.10 -0.29 -22.57
N ALA A 159 7.32 -1.36 -22.62
CA ALA A 159 5.87 -1.31 -22.48
C ALA A 159 5.40 -2.14 -21.28
N SER A 160 4.26 -1.78 -20.71
CA SER A 160 3.59 -2.59 -19.70
C SER A 160 2.09 -2.54 -19.89
N LEU A 161 1.42 -3.66 -19.61
CA LEU A 161 -0.03 -3.74 -19.64
C LEU A 161 -0.60 -2.90 -18.48
N VAL A 162 -1.57 -2.05 -18.79
CA VAL A 162 -2.32 -1.27 -17.80
C VAL A 162 -3.66 -1.94 -17.52
N ARG A 163 -4.34 -2.43 -18.57
CA ARG A 163 -5.64 -3.09 -18.45
C ARG A 163 -5.90 -3.99 -19.65
N SER A 164 -6.54 -5.14 -19.42
CA SER A 164 -7.12 -5.98 -20.49
C SER A 164 -8.64 -5.98 -20.40
N ILE A 165 -9.30 -5.83 -21.55
CA ILE A 165 -10.76 -5.81 -21.67
C ILE A 165 -11.16 -6.88 -22.67
N GLN A 166 -11.80 -7.94 -22.18
CA GLN A 166 -12.31 -9.02 -23.01
C GLN A 166 -13.74 -8.71 -23.47
N ALA A 167 -13.95 -8.62 -24.79
CA ALA A 167 -15.26 -8.58 -25.41
C ALA A 167 -15.60 -9.96 -26.01
N GLU A 168 -16.85 -10.14 -26.47
CA GLU A 168 -17.33 -11.43 -26.99
C GLU A 168 -16.48 -12.00 -28.15
N SER A 169 -15.90 -11.13 -28.99
CA SER A 169 -15.19 -11.51 -30.21
C SER A 169 -13.77 -10.95 -30.34
N TYR A 170 -13.30 -10.16 -29.37
CA TYR A 170 -11.96 -9.58 -29.39
C TYR A 170 -11.51 -9.15 -27.99
N THR A 171 -10.20 -9.03 -27.79
CA THR A 171 -9.61 -8.45 -26.58
C THR A 171 -9.00 -7.10 -26.93
N ILE A 172 -9.31 -6.06 -26.14
CA ILE A 172 -8.62 -4.78 -26.22
C ILE A 172 -7.68 -4.67 -25.03
N GLN A 173 -6.43 -4.34 -25.30
CA GLN A 173 -5.45 -4.05 -24.28
C GLN A 173 -5.18 -2.55 -24.21
N ILE A 174 -5.03 -2.03 -23.00
CA ILE A 174 -4.48 -0.70 -22.73
C ILE A 174 -3.09 -0.93 -22.17
N GLY A 175 -2.07 -0.36 -22.82
CA GLY A 175 -0.70 -0.38 -22.37
C GLY A 175 -0.16 1.01 -22.08
N THR A 176 1.00 1.05 -21.45
CA THR A 176 1.83 2.25 -21.32
C THR A 176 3.20 2.01 -21.92
N ILE A 177 3.77 3.03 -22.58
CA ILE A 177 5.17 3.01 -23.06
C ILE A 177 5.95 4.06 -22.28
N TYR A 178 7.13 3.68 -21.81
CA TYR A 178 8.01 4.53 -21.02
C TYR A 178 9.47 4.30 -21.39
N ARG A 179 10.30 5.32 -21.14
CA ARG A 179 11.75 5.22 -21.32
C ARG A 179 12.36 4.45 -20.15
N LEU A 180 13.20 3.48 -20.48
CA LEU A 180 14.04 2.78 -19.53
C LEU A 180 15.21 3.68 -19.14
N ASP A 181 15.43 3.81 -17.84
CA ASP A 181 16.73 4.18 -17.32
C ASP A 181 17.48 2.87 -17.03
N MET A 182 18.49 2.56 -17.83
CA MET A 182 19.25 1.31 -17.71
C MET A 182 20.08 1.24 -16.41
N ALA A 183 20.31 2.38 -15.74
CA ALA A 183 20.87 2.41 -14.40
C ALA A 183 19.81 2.12 -13.33
N GLN A 184 18.54 2.36 -13.64
CA GLN A 184 17.39 2.08 -12.79
C GLN A 184 17.03 0.60 -12.90
N GLY A 185 17.52 -0.20 -11.96
CA GLY A 185 17.12 -1.60 -11.79
C GLY A 185 15.65 -1.75 -11.38
N LYS A 186 15.24 -2.97 -10.98
CA LYS A 186 13.86 -3.17 -10.50
C LYS A 186 13.59 -2.34 -9.25
N VAL A 187 12.40 -1.76 -9.20
CA VAL A 187 11.97 -0.94 -8.05
C VAL A 187 10.75 -1.57 -7.40
N PHE A 188 10.83 -1.71 -6.09
CA PHE A 188 9.78 -2.22 -5.22
C PHE A 188 9.25 -1.06 -4.38
N ALA A 189 8.02 -1.15 -3.93
CA ALA A 189 7.51 -0.16 -2.98
C ALA A 189 6.64 -0.80 -1.91
N GLY A 190 6.52 -0.10 -0.80
CA GLY A 190 5.65 -0.51 0.28
C GLY A 190 4.99 0.67 0.98
N ILE A 191 3.75 0.47 1.40
CA ILE A 191 2.93 1.46 2.09
C ILE A 191 2.59 0.96 3.50
N GLU A 192 2.85 1.80 4.49
CA GLU A 192 2.25 1.72 5.82
C GLU A 192 1.09 2.70 5.87
N GLY A 193 -0.13 2.19 5.94
CA GLY A 193 -1.36 2.98 5.85
C GLY A 193 -2.13 3.04 7.17
N GLY A 194 -2.18 4.22 7.78
CA GLY A 194 -3.00 4.49 8.97
C GLY A 194 -4.28 5.26 8.65
N ALA A 195 -5.07 5.54 9.69
CA ALA A 195 -6.29 6.35 9.56
C ALA A 195 -6.02 7.84 9.26
N THR A 196 -4.93 8.40 9.78
CA THR A 196 -4.61 9.83 9.68
C THR A 196 -3.40 10.13 8.81
N SER A 197 -2.43 9.21 8.77
CA SER A 197 -1.17 9.36 8.06
C SER A 197 -0.73 8.03 7.48
N SER A 198 -0.01 8.09 6.36
CA SER A 198 0.59 6.93 5.72
C SER A 198 2.05 7.23 5.36
N LYS A 199 2.86 6.17 5.20
CA LYS A 199 4.25 6.25 4.74
C LYS A 199 4.45 5.34 3.53
N LEU A 200 5.14 5.83 2.51
CA LEU A 200 5.51 5.10 1.29
C LEU A 200 7.04 5.05 1.21
N VAL A 201 7.59 3.88 0.94
CA VAL A 201 9.02 3.69 0.68
C VAL A 201 9.23 3.04 -0.69
N PHE A 202 10.24 3.48 -1.42
CA PHE A 202 10.73 2.80 -2.63
C PHE A 202 12.07 2.14 -2.35
N LEU A 203 12.25 0.92 -2.83
CA LEU A 203 13.44 0.10 -2.65
C LEU A 203 13.99 -0.34 -4.00
N ASN A 204 15.31 -0.42 -4.13
CA ASN A 204 15.96 -1.10 -5.25
C ASN A 204 16.08 -2.62 -5.00
N GLU A 205 16.65 -3.35 -5.97
CA GLU A 205 16.92 -4.80 -5.88
C GLU A 205 17.87 -5.21 -4.75
N LYS A 206 18.59 -4.25 -4.14
CA LYS A 206 19.45 -4.48 -2.98
C LYS A 206 18.75 -4.17 -1.66
N ALA A 207 17.44 -3.90 -1.70
CA ALA A 207 16.63 -3.42 -0.59
C ALA A 207 17.08 -2.07 -0.01
N GLU A 208 17.81 -1.26 -0.79
CA GLU A 208 18.23 0.09 -0.38
C GLU A 208 17.10 1.09 -0.66
N SER A 209 16.81 1.97 0.29
CA SER A 209 15.77 2.99 0.16
C SER A 209 16.15 4.05 -0.88
N LEU A 210 15.34 4.16 -1.94
CA LEU A 210 15.43 5.20 -2.97
C LEU A 210 14.71 6.49 -2.55
N GLY A 211 13.76 6.40 -1.62
CA GLY A 211 13.02 7.54 -1.10
C GLY A 211 11.91 7.14 -0.15
N VAL A 212 11.59 8.03 0.80
CA VAL A 212 10.51 7.88 1.77
C VAL A 212 9.59 9.09 1.69
N PHE A 213 8.29 8.83 1.64
CA PHE A 213 7.26 9.85 1.46
C PHE A 213 6.17 9.69 2.51
N GLU A 214 5.65 10.81 3.01
CA GLU A 214 4.51 10.85 3.91
C GLU A 214 3.25 11.30 3.16
N GLY A 215 2.11 10.77 3.55
CA GLY A 215 0.83 11.01 2.89
C GLY A 215 -0.35 10.95 3.85
N ALA A 216 -1.53 11.26 3.33
CA ALA A 216 -2.79 11.18 4.06
C ALA A 216 -3.14 9.73 4.45
N GLY A 217 -4.08 9.57 5.36
CA GLY A 217 -4.59 8.26 5.75
C GLY A 217 -5.23 7.48 4.59
N THR A 218 -5.09 6.16 4.63
CA THR A 218 -5.52 5.23 3.57
C THR A 218 -6.54 4.20 4.09
N ASN A 219 -7.36 4.61 5.08
CA ASN A 219 -8.33 3.72 5.71
C ASN A 219 -9.49 3.38 4.77
N LEU A 220 -9.63 2.08 4.48
CA LEU A 220 -10.62 1.52 3.57
C LEU A 220 -12.07 1.79 3.98
N TYR A 221 -12.37 1.77 5.28
CA TYR A 221 -13.73 1.94 5.78
C TYR A 221 -14.22 3.38 5.73
N LEU A 222 -13.31 4.36 5.69
CA LEU A 222 -13.67 5.78 5.65
C LEU A 222 -13.94 6.26 4.22
N ASN A 223 -13.06 5.90 3.28
CA ASN A 223 -13.06 6.48 1.94
C ASN A 223 -13.74 5.57 0.89
N GLY A 224 -13.90 4.27 1.20
CA GLY A 224 -14.36 3.27 0.25
C GLY A 224 -13.24 2.75 -0.65
N LEU A 225 -13.44 1.55 -1.19
CA LEU A 225 -12.41 0.77 -1.89
C LEU A 225 -11.84 1.47 -3.12
N GLU A 226 -12.71 1.94 -4.02
CA GLU A 226 -12.30 2.54 -5.29
C GLU A 226 -11.51 3.84 -5.07
N GLN A 227 -12.01 4.69 -4.18
CA GLN A 227 -11.35 5.95 -3.84
C GLN A 227 -9.98 5.70 -3.20
N THR A 228 -9.88 4.76 -2.25
CA THR A 228 -8.59 4.41 -1.64
C THR A 228 -7.59 3.88 -2.67
N ALA A 229 -8.01 3.02 -3.59
CA ALA A 229 -7.14 2.52 -4.65
C ALA A 229 -6.66 3.65 -5.59
N ASN A 230 -7.57 4.55 -5.99
CA ASN A 230 -7.25 5.73 -6.80
C ASN A 230 -6.24 6.64 -6.08
N ASP A 231 -6.46 6.90 -4.78
CA ASP A 231 -5.59 7.77 -3.97
C ASP A 231 -4.19 7.17 -3.80
N ILE A 232 -4.10 5.86 -3.55
CA ILE A 232 -2.82 5.12 -3.49
C ILE A 232 -2.09 5.23 -4.83
N ALA A 233 -2.77 4.93 -5.94
CA ALA A 233 -2.17 5.01 -7.27
C ALA A 233 -1.64 6.41 -7.59
N ASN A 234 -2.41 7.45 -7.26
CA ASN A 234 -2.01 8.84 -7.45
C ASN A 234 -0.82 9.26 -6.59
N TRP A 235 -0.82 8.83 -5.33
CA TRP A 235 0.29 9.11 -4.44
C TRP A 235 1.58 8.44 -4.92
N VAL A 236 1.51 7.18 -5.33
CA VAL A 236 2.66 6.45 -5.88
C VAL A 236 3.17 7.11 -7.18
N ARG A 237 2.29 7.50 -8.12
CA ARG A 237 2.72 8.23 -9.34
C ARG A 237 3.43 9.54 -9.02
N LYS A 238 2.88 10.33 -8.10
CA LYS A 238 3.46 11.59 -7.67
C LYS A 238 4.86 11.36 -7.08
N ALA A 239 4.97 10.42 -6.14
CA ALA A 239 6.23 10.12 -5.48
C ALA A 239 7.28 9.55 -6.45
N LYS A 240 6.88 8.68 -7.39
CA LYS A 240 7.74 8.19 -8.49
C LYS A 240 8.31 9.35 -9.31
N SER A 241 7.48 10.33 -9.69
CA SER A 241 7.92 11.50 -10.46
C SER A 241 8.92 12.37 -9.69
N GLU A 242 8.75 12.53 -8.37
CA GLU A 242 9.65 13.33 -7.52
C GLU A 242 11.09 12.77 -7.46
N ILE A 243 11.25 11.46 -7.58
CA ILE A 243 12.57 10.77 -7.58
C ILE A 243 12.93 10.14 -8.93
N GLY A 244 12.19 10.48 -10.00
CA GLY A 244 12.51 10.07 -11.36
C GLY A 244 12.28 8.60 -11.71
N ILE A 245 11.51 7.85 -10.91
CA ILE A 245 11.19 6.43 -11.21
C ILE A 245 10.29 6.35 -12.45
N LYS A 246 10.78 5.68 -13.51
CA LYS A 246 10.02 5.41 -14.73
C LYS A 246 9.41 4.01 -14.74
N GLY A 247 8.29 3.86 -15.46
CA GLY A 247 7.57 2.59 -15.61
C GLY A 247 6.90 2.08 -14.34
N PRO A 248 6.17 0.95 -14.38
CA PRO A 248 5.55 0.36 -13.20
C PRO A 248 6.62 -0.20 -12.24
N LEU A 249 6.31 -0.15 -10.95
CA LEU A 249 7.05 -0.87 -9.92
C LEU A 249 6.96 -2.37 -10.17
N GLU A 250 8.01 -3.10 -9.83
CA GLU A 250 7.99 -4.57 -9.92
C GLU A 250 6.94 -5.16 -8.96
N SER A 251 6.82 -4.62 -7.75
CA SER A 251 5.66 -4.87 -6.88
C SER A 251 5.40 -3.73 -5.91
N LEU A 252 4.16 -3.64 -5.44
CA LEU A 252 3.68 -2.73 -4.41
C LEU A 252 3.05 -3.50 -3.24
N GLY A 253 3.65 -3.39 -2.05
CA GLY A 253 3.06 -3.87 -0.82
C GLY A 253 2.25 -2.81 -0.12
N MET A 254 1.14 -3.19 0.49
CA MET A 254 0.28 -2.31 1.26
C MET A 254 -0.03 -2.96 2.61
N GLY A 255 0.38 -2.32 3.70
CA GLY A 255 -0.01 -2.65 5.06
C GLY A 255 -1.00 -1.63 5.57
N LEU A 256 -2.29 -1.88 5.40
CA LEU A 256 -3.33 -0.88 5.72
C LEU A 256 -4.06 -1.27 7.01
N SER A 257 -4.35 -0.26 7.83
CA SER A 257 -5.28 -0.40 8.95
C SER A 257 -6.68 -0.68 8.41
N GLY A 258 -7.34 -1.73 8.93
CA GLY A 258 -8.64 -2.17 8.44
C GLY A 258 -8.60 -3.27 7.37
N ALA A 259 -7.41 -3.71 6.97
CA ALA A 259 -7.22 -4.79 5.98
C ALA A 259 -7.31 -6.19 6.62
N GLU A 260 -8.28 -6.42 7.51
CA GLU A 260 -8.47 -7.73 8.16
C GLU A 260 -9.38 -8.69 7.39
N ASP A 261 -10.14 -8.21 6.39
CA ASP A 261 -10.99 -9.05 5.52
C ASP A 261 -10.28 -9.37 4.20
N PRO A 262 -9.83 -10.63 3.98
CA PRO A 262 -9.15 -11.02 2.75
C PRO A 262 -9.97 -10.73 1.48
N ARG A 263 -11.30 -10.86 1.52
CA ARG A 263 -12.13 -10.63 0.32
C ARG A 263 -12.17 -9.16 -0.05
N LEU A 264 -12.18 -8.27 0.94
CA LEU A 264 -12.11 -6.84 0.68
C LEU A 264 -10.73 -6.45 0.15
N ASN A 265 -9.68 -7.08 0.71
CA ASN A 265 -8.31 -6.86 0.27
C ASN A 265 -8.09 -7.27 -1.19
N ASP A 266 -8.57 -8.46 -1.58
CA ASP A 266 -8.48 -8.97 -2.94
C ASP A 266 -9.20 -8.01 -3.92
N ARG A 267 -10.40 -7.56 -3.59
CA ARG A 267 -11.14 -6.60 -4.43
C ARG A 267 -10.42 -5.26 -4.61
N LEU A 268 -9.70 -4.79 -3.58
CA LEU A 268 -8.90 -3.57 -3.72
C LEU A 268 -7.74 -3.79 -4.67
N VAL A 269 -7.03 -4.91 -4.51
CA VAL A 269 -5.91 -5.27 -5.37
C VAL A 269 -6.39 -5.44 -6.81
N GLU A 270 -7.49 -6.15 -7.04
CA GLU A 270 -8.14 -6.30 -8.35
C GLU A 270 -8.45 -4.94 -8.97
N TYR A 271 -9.14 -4.06 -8.23
CA TYR A 271 -9.47 -2.73 -8.73
C TYR A 271 -8.21 -1.90 -9.06
N LEU A 272 -7.20 -1.95 -8.20
CA LEU A 272 -5.91 -1.27 -8.42
C LEU A 272 -5.23 -1.79 -9.69
N MET A 273 -5.16 -3.11 -9.87
CA MET A 273 -4.53 -3.72 -11.04
C MET A 273 -5.32 -3.45 -12.32
N ASP A 274 -6.66 -3.48 -12.26
CA ASP A 274 -7.53 -3.26 -13.42
C ASP A 274 -7.55 -1.80 -13.90
N ASN A 275 -7.31 -0.83 -13.02
CA ASN A 275 -7.42 0.59 -13.35
C ASN A 275 -6.07 1.33 -13.33
N HIS A 276 -5.05 0.76 -12.69
CA HIS A 276 -3.78 1.43 -12.43
C HIS A 276 -2.55 0.52 -12.64
N GLY A 277 -2.58 -0.42 -13.59
CA GLY A 277 -1.44 -1.28 -13.93
C GLY A 277 -0.17 -0.52 -14.39
N ASP A 278 -0.26 0.77 -14.69
CA ASP A 278 0.90 1.66 -14.92
C ASP A 278 1.72 1.93 -13.64
N VAL A 279 1.10 1.74 -12.47
CA VAL A 279 1.72 1.99 -11.17
C VAL A 279 2.64 0.85 -10.79
N THR A 280 2.17 -0.39 -10.91
CA THR A 280 2.88 -1.59 -10.49
C THR A 280 2.44 -2.81 -11.30
N LYS A 281 3.35 -3.77 -11.47
CA LYS A 281 3.09 -5.06 -12.13
C LYS A 281 2.41 -6.08 -11.21
N ALA A 282 2.54 -5.91 -9.89
CA ALA A 282 1.94 -6.77 -8.89
C ALA A 282 1.68 -6.00 -7.61
N ALA A 283 0.56 -6.28 -6.94
CA ALA A 283 0.23 -5.65 -5.67
C ALA A 283 -0.16 -6.70 -4.63
N HIS A 284 0.19 -6.44 -3.37
CA HIS A 284 -0.19 -7.29 -2.25
C HIS A 284 -0.66 -6.43 -1.08
N LEU A 285 -1.83 -6.76 -0.53
CA LEU A 285 -2.43 -6.07 0.61
C LEU A 285 -2.50 -7.01 1.80
N VAL A 286 -1.95 -6.57 2.93
CA VAL A 286 -1.98 -7.25 4.22
C VAL A 286 -2.37 -6.28 5.33
N SER A 287 -2.67 -6.81 6.52
CA SER A 287 -2.84 -5.98 7.72
C SER A 287 -1.53 -5.24 8.05
N ASP A 288 -1.67 -3.98 8.49
CA ASP A 288 -0.58 -3.18 9.06
C ASP A 288 0.34 -3.96 10.02
N SER A 289 -0.24 -4.78 10.88
CA SER A 289 0.45 -5.55 11.90
C SER A 289 1.37 -6.62 11.32
N VAL A 290 0.99 -7.22 10.18
CA VAL A 290 1.77 -8.28 9.51
C VAL A 290 3.01 -7.70 8.83
N THR A 291 2.94 -6.43 8.40
CA THR A 291 4.11 -5.77 7.81
C THR A 291 5.28 -5.62 8.78
N CYS A 292 5.03 -5.55 10.10
CA CYS A 292 6.08 -5.63 11.11
C CYS A 292 6.92 -6.91 10.98
N ILE A 293 6.27 -8.03 10.67
CA ILE A 293 6.92 -9.33 10.46
C ILE A 293 7.75 -9.27 9.17
N GLY A 294 7.17 -8.75 8.08
CA GLY A 294 7.87 -8.56 6.81
C GLY A 294 9.12 -7.68 6.91
N ALA A 295 9.08 -6.66 7.77
CA ALA A 295 10.21 -5.77 8.05
C ALA A 295 11.29 -6.42 8.93
N SER A 296 10.96 -7.51 9.61
CA SER A 296 11.82 -8.15 10.61
C SER A 296 12.39 -9.49 10.15
N PHE A 297 11.59 -10.32 9.47
CA PHE A 297 11.93 -11.73 9.26
C PHE A 297 11.72 -12.16 7.81
N LYS A 298 12.68 -12.94 7.30
CA LYS A 298 12.61 -13.49 5.94
C LYS A 298 11.62 -14.65 5.83
N ASN A 299 11.63 -15.59 6.78
CA ASN A 299 10.88 -16.85 6.63
C ASN A 299 9.63 -16.88 7.51
N GLY A 300 8.96 -15.73 7.64
CA GLY A 300 7.87 -15.57 8.58
C GLY A 300 8.35 -15.45 10.03
N GLY A 301 7.39 -15.34 10.95
CA GLY A 301 7.65 -15.13 12.38
C GLY A 301 6.41 -14.61 13.09
N VAL A 302 6.61 -14.11 14.31
CA VAL A 302 5.52 -13.59 15.14
C VAL A 302 5.74 -12.12 15.46
N VAL A 303 4.65 -11.36 15.45
CA VAL A 303 4.59 -10.04 16.08
C VAL A 303 3.70 -10.10 17.31
N VAL A 304 4.17 -9.52 18.42
CA VAL A 304 3.34 -9.24 19.58
C VAL A 304 3.26 -7.73 19.73
N ILE A 305 2.04 -7.21 19.66
CA ILE A 305 1.73 -5.79 19.82
C ILE A 305 1.18 -5.58 21.24
N ALA A 306 1.77 -4.65 22.00
CA ALA A 306 1.28 -4.20 23.29
C ALA A 306 1.48 -2.68 23.43
N GLY A 307 0.45 -1.93 23.11
CA GLY A 307 0.35 -0.48 23.25
C GLY A 307 -0.91 -0.12 24.04
N THR A 308 -1.72 0.81 23.52
CA THR A 308 -3.07 1.08 24.05
C THR A 308 -3.99 -0.15 23.94
N GLY A 309 -3.84 -0.95 22.89
CA GLY A 309 -4.43 -2.29 22.75
C GLY A 309 -3.34 -3.36 22.60
N SER A 310 -3.73 -4.60 22.36
CA SER A 310 -2.78 -5.69 22.09
C SER A 310 -3.28 -6.69 21.05
N SER A 311 -2.34 -7.27 20.33
CA SER A 311 -2.60 -8.34 19.36
C SER A 311 -1.37 -9.22 19.23
N CYS A 312 -1.57 -10.47 18.80
CA CYS A 312 -0.49 -11.35 18.39
C CYS A 312 -0.82 -11.88 17.00
N ARG A 313 0.11 -11.71 16.06
CA ARG A 313 -0.03 -12.23 14.69
C ARG A 313 1.19 -13.04 14.30
N MET A 314 0.97 -13.99 13.41
CA MET A 314 2.01 -14.83 12.83
C MET A 314 1.86 -14.80 11.32
N LEU A 315 3.00 -14.75 10.64
CA LEU A 315 3.12 -15.11 9.23
C LEU A 315 3.94 -16.39 9.19
N THR A 316 3.38 -17.44 8.63
CA THR A 316 4.09 -18.71 8.41
C THR A 316 5.04 -18.61 7.22
N GLU A 317 5.91 -19.60 7.07
CA GLU A 317 6.84 -19.68 5.94
C GLU A 317 6.12 -19.83 4.58
N ASP A 318 4.96 -20.49 4.56
CA ASP A 318 4.06 -20.58 3.40
C ASP A 318 3.19 -19.33 3.19
N GLY A 319 3.38 -18.28 3.99
CA GLY A 319 2.73 -17.00 3.83
C GLY A 319 1.27 -16.95 4.30
N GLU A 320 0.86 -17.88 5.16
CA GLU A 320 -0.43 -17.83 5.84
C GLU A 320 -0.39 -16.91 7.07
N GLU A 321 -1.45 -16.15 7.25
CA GLU A 321 -1.64 -15.32 8.43
C GLU A 321 -2.43 -16.06 9.51
N ARG A 322 -1.99 -15.89 10.76
CA ARG A 322 -2.72 -16.33 11.95
C ARG A 322 -2.78 -15.18 12.96
N GLN A 323 -3.87 -15.11 13.72
CA GLN A 323 -4.10 -14.06 14.71
C GLN A 323 -4.65 -14.64 16.01
N VAL A 324 -4.15 -14.12 17.14
CA VAL A 324 -4.70 -14.33 18.48
C VAL A 324 -4.84 -12.97 19.16
N GLY A 325 -6.01 -12.69 19.73
CA GLY A 325 -6.32 -11.37 20.31
C GLY A 325 -6.50 -10.29 19.24
N GLY A 326 -6.38 -9.01 19.62
CA GLY A 326 -6.61 -7.88 18.71
C GLY A 326 -8.08 -7.49 18.51
N TRP A 327 -8.99 -7.97 19.37
CA TRP A 327 -10.43 -7.73 19.26
C TRP A 327 -10.92 -6.44 19.93
N GLY A 328 -9.99 -5.59 20.36
CA GLY A 328 -10.28 -4.34 21.05
C GLY A 328 -10.72 -4.51 22.51
N HIS A 329 -10.88 -3.39 23.18
CA HIS A 329 -10.95 -3.32 24.65
C HIS A 329 -12.19 -3.94 25.29
N MET A 330 -13.30 -4.04 24.56
CA MET A 330 -14.56 -4.55 25.12
C MET A 330 -14.51 -6.06 25.39
N ILE A 331 -13.73 -6.81 24.59
CA ILE A 331 -13.71 -8.28 24.62
C ILE A 331 -12.29 -8.87 24.55
N GLY A 332 -11.27 -8.02 24.44
CA GLY A 332 -9.89 -8.41 24.14
C GLY A 332 -8.85 -7.48 24.78
N ASP A 333 -7.79 -7.20 24.03
CA ASP A 333 -6.65 -6.36 24.45
C ASP A 333 -5.90 -6.86 25.70
N GLN A 334 -5.95 -8.15 26.00
CA GLN A 334 -5.27 -8.71 27.18
C GLN A 334 -3.76 -8.44 27.12
N GLY A 335 -3.19 -7.99 28.25
CA GLY A 335 -1.78 -7.59 28.35
C GLY A 335 -1.42 -6.22 27.72
N SER A 336 -2.39 -5.51 27.14
CA SER A 336 -2.20 -4.12 26.70
C SER A 336 -2.11 -3.13 27.86
N GLY A 337 -1.71 -1.89 27.58
CA GLY A 337 -1.73 -0.81 28.57
C GLY A 337 -3.15 -0.45 29.04
N HIS A 338 -4.18 -0.62 28.20
CA HIS A 338 -5.56 -0.45 28.65
C HIS A 338 -5.97 -1.58 29.61
N TRP A 339 -5.58 -2.82 29.30
CA TRP A 339 -5.88 -3.97 30.15
C TRP A 339 -5.16 -3.90 31.50
N ILE A 340 -3.86 -3.53 31.51
CA ILE A 340 -3.08 -3.36 32.74
C ILE A 340 -3.71 -2.30 33.64
N ALA A 341 -4.08 -1.14 33.07
CA ALA A 341 -4.77 -0.07 33.80
C ALA A 341 -6.11 -0.53 34.38
N ASN A 342 -6.96 -1.17 33.57
CA ASN A 342 -8.26 -1.67 34.06
C ASN A 342 -8.11 -2.78 35.09
N ARG A 343 -7.11 -3.67 34.95
CA ARG A 343 -6.83 -4.71 35.94
C ARG A 343 -6.41 -4.08 37.27
N ALA A 344 -5.60 -3.03 37.25
CA ALA A 344 -5.20 -2.27 38.43
C ALA A 344 -6.40 -1.60 39.12
N LEU A 345 -7.24 -0.89 38.34
CA LEU A 345 -8.47 -0.28 38.85
C LEU A 345 -9.41 -1.32 39.46
N ARG A 346 -9.63 -2.44 38.76
CA ARG A 346 -10.46 -3.54 39.26
C ARG A 346 -9.90 -4.16 40.53
N HIS A 347 -8.58 -4.36 40.62
CA HIS A 347 -7.95 -4.87 41.83
C HIS A 347 -8.20 -3.93 43.02
N LEU A 348 -7.97 -2.62 42.84
CA LEU A 348 -8.20 -1.61 43.88
C LEU A 348 -9.65 -1.64 44.40
N PHE A 349 -10.62 -1.67 43.50
CA PHE A 349 -12.04 -1.73 43.87
C PHE A 349 -12.37 -3.04 44.59
N ASN A 350 -11.96 -4.19 44.05
CA ASN A 350 -12.27 -5.48 44.64
C ASN A 350 -11.67 -5.67 46.04
N VAL A 351 -10.46 -5.15 46.29
CA VAL A 351 -9.82 -5.26 47.61
C VAL A 351 -10.56 -4.45 48.66
N ASP A 352 -10.91 -3.21 48.33
CA ASP A 352 -11.68 -2.35 49.23
C ASP A 352 -13.08 -2.90 49.53
N ASP A 353 -13.71 -3.48 48.52
CA ASP A 353 -15.06 -4.07 48.65
C ASP A 353 -15.02 -5.46 49.31
N GLY A 354 -13.82 -6.00 49.59
CA GLY A 354 -13.61 -7.31 50.21
C GLY A 354 -13.85 -8.51 49.29
N VAL A 355 -13.95 -8.29 47.98
CA VAL A 355 -14.17 -9.31 46.94
C VAL A 355 -12.89 -10.07 46.61
N GLU A 356 -11.74 -9.40 46.65
CA GLU A 356 -10.42 -9.97 46.31
C GLU A 356 -9.45 -9.75 47.47
N LYS A 357 -8.60 -10.73 47.78
CA LYS A 357 -7.51 -10.55 48.74
C LYS A 357 -6.29 -10.01 48.01
N SER A 358 -5.60 -9.02 48.58
CA SER A 358 -4.34 -8.53 48.04
C SER A 358 -3.14 -9.22 48.70
N VAL A 359 -2.05 -9.35 47.94
CA VAL A 359 -0.76 -9.85 48.42
C VAL A 359 -0.02 -8.85 49.31
N GLY A 360 -0.47 -7.59 49.33
CA GLY A 360 0.11 -6.50 50.12
C GLY A 360 -0.85 -5.34 50.32
N SER A 361 -0.32 -4.22 50.80
CA SER A 361 -1.10 -2.97 50.91
C SER A 361 -1.40 -2.42 49.52
N VAL A 362 -2.62 -1.92 49.29
CA VAL A 362 -3.03 -1.26 48.04
C VAL A 362 -2.84 0.26 48.06
N GLU A 363 -2.24 0.82 49.11
CA GLU A 363 -2.13 2.27 49.27
C GLU A 363 -1.28 2.95 48.20
N THR A 364 -0.16 2.34 47.76
CA THR A 364 0.62 2.87 46.64
C THR A 364 -0.21 2.91 45.35
N LEU A 365 -0.92 1.82 45.06
CA LEU A 365 -1.82 1.72 43.91
C LEU A 365 -2.93 2.78 43.99
N ARG A 366 -3.52 2.97 45.17
CA ARG A 366 -4.55 3.99 45.42
C ARG A 366 -4.01 5.39 45.11
N THR A 367 -2.87 5.77 45.68
CA THR A 367 -2.24 7.08 45.46
C THR A 367 -1.99 7.34 43.98
N VAL A 368 -1.40 6.38 43.27
CA VAL A 368 -1.13 6.51 41.82
C VAL A 368 -2.42 6.72 41.02
N VAL A 369 -3.50 5.99 41.35
CA VAL A 369 -4.81 6.13 40.67
C VAL A 369 -5.42 7.51 40.94
N LEU A 370 -5.44 7.94 42.21
CA LEU A 370 -6.03 9.22 42.60
C LEU A 370 -5.28 10.41 41.99
N GLU A 371 -3.95 10.40 42.03
CA GLU A 371 -3.10 11.44 41.45
C GLU A 371 -3.23 11.50 39.92
N TYR A 372 -3.26 10.35 39.26
CA TYR A 372 -3.36 10.29 37.80
C TYR A 372 -4.66 10.88 37.27
N PHE A 373 -5.79 10.49 37.86
CA PHE A 373 -7.11 10.98 37.46
C PHE A 373 -7.47 12.33 38.08
N GLN A 374 -6.65 12.86 39.00
CA GLN A 374 -6.89 14.08 39.76
C GLN A 374 -8.22 14.04 40.52
N ILE A 375 -8.40 12.98 41.29
CA ILE A 375 -9.62 12.69 42.06
C ILE A 375 -9.28 12.44 43.52
N GLU A 376 -10.25 12.65 44.41
CA GLU A 376 -10.09 12.46 45.86
C GLU A 376 -10.65 11.10 46.32
N ASP A 377 -11.64 10.58 45.60
CA ASP A 377 -12.27 9.30 45.88
C ASP A 377 -12.27 8.40 44.65
N LYS A 378 -11.96 7.10 44.84
CA LYS A 378 -11.87 6.12 43.75
C LYS A 378 -13.16 6.01 42.91
N VAL A 379 -14.34 6.26 43.49
CA VAL A 379 -15.63 6.18 42.79
C VAL A 379 -15.71 7.22 41.68
N GLN A 380 -14.97 8.32 41.78
CA GLN A 380 -14.89 9.33 40.72
C GLN A 380 -14.23 8.81 39.43
N VAL A 381 -13.47 7.70 39.49
CA VAL A 381 -12.94 7.02 38.30
C VAL A 381 -14.06 6.61 37.34
N LEU A 382 -15.28 6.33 37.82
CA LEU A 382 -16.41 5.95 36.99
C LEU A 382 -16.73 7.01 35.92
N ASP A 383 -16.52 8.30 36.20
CA ASP A 383 -16.70 9.36 35.21
C ASP A 383 -15.76 9.17 34.00
N PHE A 384 -14.52 8.75 34.24
CA PHE A 384 -13.52 8.48 33.20
C PHE A 384 -13.70 7.13 32.49
N LEU A 385 -14.40 6.18 33.11
CA LEU A 385 -14.67 4.87 32.51
C LEU A 385 -15.97 4.83 31.70
N TYR A 386 -16.90 5.77 31.95
CA TYR A 386 -18.20 5.80 31.30
C TYR A 386 -18.45 7.12 30.55
N ALA A 387 -18.63 8.23 31.26
CA ALA A 387 -19.12 9.47 30.65
C ALA A 387 -18.04 10.22 29.83
N LYS A 388 -16.78 10.15 30.26
CA LYS A 388 -15.62 10.81 29.64
C LYS A 388 -14.63 9.79 29.06
N PHE A 389 -15.12 8.63 28.66
CA PHE A 389 -14.25 7.52 28.27
C PHE A 389 -13.38 7.85 27.05
N VAL A 390 -12.06 7.76 27.26
CA VAL A 390 -11.06 7.80 26.19
C VAL A 390 -10.05 6.69 26.45
N LYS A 391 -10.06 5.65 25.60
CA LYS A 391 -9.24 4.42 25.76
C LYS A 391 -7.76 4.72 25.99
N SER A 392 -7.19 5.66 25.21
CA SER A 392 -5.77 6.04 25.32
C SER A 392 -5.45 6.72 26.64
N GLU A 393 -6.35 7.55 27.18
CA GLU A 393 -6.15 8.20 28.48
C GLU A 393 -6.22 7.18 29.62
N VAL A 394 -7.12 6.20 29.57
CA VAL A 394 -7.12 5.12 30.57
C VAL A 394 -5.83 4.29 30.46
N ALA A 395 -5.40 3.95 29.24
CA ALA A 395 -4.19 3.14 29.03
C ALA A 395 -2.90 3.82 29.53
N LYS A 396 -2.83 5.15 29.49
CA LYS A 396 -1.67 5.93 29.98
C LYS A 396 -1.42 5.79 31.49
N LEU A 397 -2.42 5.38 32.28
CA LEU A 397 -2.23 5.02 33.70
C LEU A 397 -1.14 3.94 33.86
N THR A 398 -1.00 3.04 32.89
CA THR A 398 0.03 1.99 32.90
C THR A 398 1.45 2.56 33.02
N THR A 399 1.73 3.72 32.42
CA THR A 399 3.04 4.38 32.58
C THR A 399 3.28 4.78 34.04
N LYS A 400 2.26 5.31 34.72
CA LYS A 400 2.35 5.71 36.13
C LYS A 400 2.44 4.51 37.08
N LEU A 401 1.78 3.41 36.73
CA LEU A 401 1.95 2.14 37.43
C LEU A 401 3.39 1.63 37.25
N ALA A 402 3.96 1.66 36.04
CA ALA A 402 5.33 1.20 35.80
C ALA A 402 6.39 1.97 36.62
N GLU A 403 6.20 3.29 36.79
CA GLU A 403 7.06 4.15 37.64
C GLU A 403 7.06 3.72 39.12
N ASN A 404 6.04 2.99 39.57
CA ASN A 404 5.82 2.55 40.95
C ASN A 404 5.90 1.02 41.13
N ALA A 405 6.51 0.31 40.18
CA ALA A 405 6.56 -1.16 40.18
C ALA A 405 7.50 -1.80 41.22
N SER A 406 8.12 -0.99 42.11
CA SER A 406 8.74 -1.49 43.33
C SER A 406 7.71 -2.00 44.34
N ASP A 407 6.45 -1.56 44.21
CA ASP A 407 5.33 -2.07 44.98
C ASP A 407 4.92 -3.47 44.49
N PRO A 408 4.76 -4.47 45.39
CA PRO A 408 4.49 -5.86 45.01
C PRO A 408 3.11 -6.07 44.38
N VAL A 409 2.11 -5.24 44.72
CA VAL A 409 0.78 -5.32 44.11
C VAL A 409 0.85 -4.86 42.66
N ILE A 410 1.51 -3.72 42.42
CA ILE A 410 1.71 -3.18 41.08
C ILE A 410 2.56 -4.14 40.23
N ALA A 411 3.66 -4.65 40.77
CA ALA A 411 4.49 -5.66 40.10
C ALA A 411 3.69 -6.93 39.73
N GLY A 412 2.77 -7.36 40.62
CA GLY A 412 1.86 -8.48 40.36
C GLY A 412 0.94 -8.24 39.17
N ILE A 413 0.42 -7.01 39.01
CA ILE A 413 -0.42 -6.65 37.86
C ILE A 413 0.38 -6.69 36.55
N PHE A 414 1.64 -6.24 36.54
CA PHE A 414 2.51 -6.38 35.37
C PHE A 414 2.85 -7.84 35.08
N TYR A 415 3.07 -8.67 36.10
CA TYR A 415 3.23 -10.11 35.93
C TYR A 415 2.01 -10.71 35.22
N GLU A 416 0.79 -10.38 35.65
CA GLU A 416 -0.42 -10.83 34.96
C GLU A 416 -0.51 -10.30 33.52
N GLY A 417 -0.11 -9.04 33.28
CA GLY A 417 -0.03 -8.48 31.92
C GLY A 417 0.90 -9.27 31.01
N GLY A 418 2.09 -9.63 31.52
CA GLY A 418 3.03 -10.52 30.82
C GLY A 418 2.45 -11.90 30.58
N TRP A 419 1.77 -12.47 31.57
CA TRP A 419 1.09 -13.77 31.47
C TRP A 419 0.03 -13.78 30.36
N GLU A 420 -0.78 -12.73 30.23
CA GLU A 420 -1.74 -12.61 29.13
C GLU A 420 -1.07 -12.51 27.76
N LEU A 421 0.02 -11.75 27.62
CA LEU A 421 0.79 -11.72 26.37
C LEU A 421 1.40 -13.09 26.04
N GLY A 422 1.89 -13.81 27.05
CA GLY A 422 2.42 -15.16 26.91
C GLY A 422 1.34 -16.18 26.51
N LYS A 423 0.09 -16.03 26.97
CA LYS A 423 -1.05 -16.84 26.48
C LYS A 423 -1.26 -16.68 24.98
N HIS A 424 -1.16 -15.46 24.46
CA HIS A 424 -1.33 -15.24 23.02
C HIS A 424 -0.24 -15.97 22.22
N VAL A 425 1.01 -15.91 22.69
CA VAL A 425 2.15 -16.61 22.09
C VAL A 425 2.00 -18.14 22.19
N ALA A 426 1.61 -18.65 23.35
CA ALA A 426 1.31 -20.07 23.56
C ALA A 426 0.16 -20.55 22.66
N ALA A 427 -0.86 -19.72 22.47
CA ALA A 427 -1.99 -20.06 21.62
C ALA A 427 -1.59 -20.09 20.14
N ILE A 428 -0.85 -19.08 19.65
CA ILE A 428 -0.47 -18.99 18.25
C ILE A 428 0.56 -20.06 17.86
N SER A 429 1.36 -20.56 18.81
CA SER A 429 2.40 -21.57 18.56
C SER A 429 1.87 -22.94 18.11
N ARG A 430 0.57 -23.20 18.26
CA ARG A 430 -0.10 -24.39 17.68
C ARG A 430 -0.01 -24.45 16.15
N HIS A 431 0.19 -23.30 15.52
CA HIS A 431 0.26 -23.17 14.06
C HIS A 431 1.71 -23.16 13.54
N MET A 432 2.70 -23.28 14.42
CA MET A 432 4.12 -23.23 14.04
C MET A 432 4.63 -24.57 13.53
N SER A 433 5.60 -24.49 12.60
CA SER A 433 6.45 -25.62 12.25
C SER A 433 7.35 -26.01 13.44
N GLU A 434 7.93 -27.21 13.38
CA GLU A 434 8.89 -27.64 14.39
C GLU A 434 10.14 -26.73 14.41
N ALA A 435 10.63 -26.33 13.24
CA ALA A 435 11.77 -25.41 13.11
C ALA A 435 11.50 -24.06 13.80
N MET A 436 10.32 -23.46 13.59
CA MET A 436 9.97 -22.18 14.22
C MET A 436 9.77 -22.32 15.75
N ARG A 437 9.49 -23.50 16.27
CA ARG A 437 9.43 -23.75 17.72
C ARG A 437 10.80 -23.96 18.36
N GLN A 438 11.80 -24.37 17.58
CA GLN A 438 13.17 -24.49 18.07
C GLN A 438 13.77 -23.10 18.29
N ASP A 439 13.62 -22.23 17.29
CA ASP A 439 14.14 -20.86 17.30
C ASP A 439 13.03 -19.89 16.90
N MET A 440 12.22 -19.45 17.87
CA MET A 440 11.02 -18.65 17.59
C MET A 440 11.35 -17.15 17.48
N PRO A 441 11.28 -16.53 16.29
CA PRO A 441 11.48 -15.10 16.14
C PRO A 441 10.20 -14.33 16.50
N ILE A 442 10.30 -13.41 17.46
CA ILE A 442 9.22 -12.50 17.84
C ILE A 442 9.70 -11.06 17.73
N VAL A 443 9.00 -10.25 16.94
CA VAL A 443 9.14 -8.79 16.99
C VAL A 443 8.12 -8.21 17.97
N MET A 444 8.58 -7.38 18.90
CA MET A 444 7.73 -6.75 19.91
C MET A 444 7.51 -5.28 19.58
N VAL A 445 6.23 -4.89 19.49
CA VAL A 445 5.81 -3.56 19.06
C VAL A 445 4.90 -2.93 20.12
N GLY A 446 5.19 -1.68 20.48
CA GLY A 446 4.33 -0.89 21.38
C GLY A 446 4.98 -0.53 22.71
N ASN A 447 4.46 0.54 23.31
CA ASN A 447 5.10 1.19 24.46
C ASN A 447 5.07 0.36 25.76
N VAL A 448 4.19 -0.64 25.88
CA VAL A 448 4.12 -1.50 27.08
C VAL A 448 5.43 -2.28 27.26
N PHE A 449 6.10 -2.63 26.16
CA PHE A 449 7.38 -3.34 26.21
C PHE A 449 8.56 -2.52 26.74
N LYS A 450 8.41 -1.20 26.93
CA LYS A 450 9.38 -0.41 27.72
C LYS A 450 9.49 -0.90 29.17
N SER A 451 8.43 -1.56 29.65
CA SER A 451 8.35 -2.22 30.96
C SER A 451 8.62 -3.72 30.88
N TRP A 452 9.32 -4.19 29.84
CA TRP A 452 9.61 -5.62 29.64
C TRP A 452 10.15 -6.35 30.88
N PRO A 453 11.09 -5.81 31.68
CA PRO A 453 11.55 -6.47 32.90
C PRO A 453 10.43 -6.85 33.88
N LEU A 454 9.32 -6.09 33.91
CA LEU A 454 8.16 -6.34 34.76
C LEU A 454 7.22 -7.42 34.19
N LEU A 455 7.17 -7.55 32.86
CA LEU A 455 6.30 -8.47 32.14
C LEU A 455 6.94 -9.85 31.96
N LYS A 456 8.28 -9.87 31.83
CA LYS A 456 9.08 -11.03 31.38
C LYS A 456 8.74 -12.32 32.11
N LYS A 457 8.68 -12.28 33.45
CA LYS A 457 8.43 -13.49 34.24
C LYS A 457 7.06 -14.10 33.93
N GLY A 458 6.01 -13.27 33.91
CA GLY A 458 4.66 -13.73 33.59
C GLY A 458 4.55 -14.27 32.16
N PHE A 459 5.19 -13.59 31.21
CA PHE A 459 5.26 -14.04 29.82
C PHE A 459 5.90 -15.43 29.70
N ILE A 460 7.08 -15.63 30.29
CA ILE A 460 7.80 -16.90 30.27
C ILE A 460 6.98 -18.02 30.94
N ASP A 461 6.41 -17.74 32.10
CA ASP A 461 5.60 -18.71 32.85
C ASP A 461 4.39 -19.17 32.02
N ALA A 462 3.68 -18.25 31.37
CA ALA A 462 2.54 -18.56 30.52
C ALA A 462 2.95 -19.40 29.30
N VAL A 463 4.03 -19.03 28.61
CA VAL A 463 4.49 -19.78 27.44
C VAL A 463 4.90 -21.21 27.81
N ARG A 464 5.64 -21.39 28.91
CA ARG A 464 6.05 -22.73 29.39
C ARG A 464 4.86 -23.61 29.76
N GLN A 465 3.88 -23.04 30.44
CA GLN A 465 2.78 -23.80 31.01
C GLN A 465 1.66 -24.08 30.01
N LEU A 466 1.48 -23.22 29.00
CA LEU A 466 0.29 -23.24 28.14
C LEU A 466 0.58 -23.58 26.68
N SER A 467 1.84 -23.60 26.24
CA SER A 467 2.15 -23.96 24.86
C SER A 467 1.78 -25.43 24.61
N PRO A 468 1.01 -25.74 23.55
CA PRO A 468 0.58 -27.11 23.25
C PRO A 468 1.75 -28.02 22.86
N HIS A 469 2.84 -27.42 22.37
CA HIS A 469 4.09 -28.10 22.05
C HIS A 469 5.26 -27.34 22.69
N PRO A 470 6.35 -28.03 23.07
CA PRO A 470 7.53 -27.38 23.61
C PRO A 470 8.10 -26.35 22.63
N ILE A 471 8.42 -25.17 23.17
CA ILE A 471 9.20 -24.13 22.48
C ILE A 471 10.58 -24.15 23.15
N GLN A 472 11.66 -24.28 22.38
CA GLN A 472 13.01 -24.38 22.96
C GLN A 472 13.60 -23.01 23.25
N SER A 473 13.53 -22.10 22.28
CA SER A 473 14.02 -20.74 22.43
C SER A 473 13.11 -19.71 21.77
N ILE A 474 13.10 -18.51 22.35
CA ILE A 474 12.41 -17.33 21.83
C ILE A 474 13.44 -16.22 21.65
N HIS A 475 13.49 -15.66 20.45
CA HIS A 475 14.33 -14.53 20.10
C HIS A 475 13.46 -13.28 20.01
N LEU A 476 13.68 -12.34 20.92
CA LEU A 476 12.92 -11.10 21.02
C LEU A 476 13.64 -9.96 20.31
N HIS A 477 12.94 -9.36 19.35
CA HIS A 477 13.49 -8.31 18.50
C HIS A 477 12.72 -7.00 18.64
N HIS A 478 13.42 -5.89 18.49
CA HIS A 478 12.83 -4.59 18.21
C HIS A 478 12.77 -4.34 16.71
N LEU A 479 11.70 -3.67 16.28
CA LEU A 479 11.56 -3.23 14.89
C LEU A 479 12.60 -2.13 14.59
N THR A 480 13.42 -2.35 13.57
CA THR A 480 14.46 -1.40 13.12
C THR A 480 14.07 -0.65 11.86
N GLU A 481 13.19 -1.24 11.05
CA GLU A 481 12.73 -0.70 9.78
C GLU A 481 11.27 -0.23 9.85
N THR A 482 10.85 0.53 8.86
CA THR A 482 9.45 0.96 8.78
C THR A 482 8.53 -0.19 8.38
N ASN A 483 7.26 -0.14 8.81
CA ASN A 483 6.25 -1.09 8.33
C ASN A 483 6.07 -1.01 6.81
N ALA A 484 6.27 0.17 6.22
CA ALA A 484 6.26 0.36 4.78
C ALA A 484 7.35 -0.51 4.10
N PHE A 485 8.54 -0.61 4.68
CA PHE A 485 9.58 -1.52 4.19
C PHE A 485 9.11 -2.97 4.23
N GLY A 486 8.51 -3.38 5.35
CA GLY A 486 7.98 -4.72 5.50
C GLY A 486 6.88 -5.06 4.49
N ALA A 487 6.02 -4.09 4.16
CA ALA A 487 5.03 -4.25 3.09
C ALA A 487 5.72 -4.55 1.75
N ALA A 488 6.75 -3.78 1.38
CA ALA A 488 7.51 -3.99 0.15
C ALA A 488 8.16 -5.38 0.09
N ALA A 489 8.78 -5.82 1.19
CA ALA A 489 9.41 -7.13 1.31
C ALA A 489 8.42 -8.31 1.20
N LEU A 490 7.21 -8.15 1.72
CA LEU A 490 6.16 -9.17 1.58
C LEU A 490 5.64 -9.25 0.15
N ALA A 491 5.42 -8.10 -0.51
CA ALA A 491 4.98 -8.07 -1.89
C ALA A 491 6.02 -8.63 -2.86
N SER A 492 7.32 -8.38 -2.63
CA SER A 492 8.38 -8.93 -3.48
C SER A 492 8.42 -10.46 -3.43
N LYS A 493 8.17 -11.08 -2.28
CA LYS A 493 8.12 -12.55 -2.16
C LYS A 493 6.95 -13.17 -2.93
N ARG A 494 5.83 -12.47 -3.07
CA ARG A 494 4.67 -12.96 -3.84
C ARG A 494 4.94 -13.05 -5.34
N ILE A 495 6.00 -12.40 -5.83
CA ILE A 495 6.46 -12.47 -7.21
C ILE A 495 7.79 -13.24 -7.33
N ASP A 496 8.05 -14.15 -6.38
CA ASP A 496 9.26 -14.98 -6.32
C ASP A 496 10.58 -14.18 -6.31
N HIS A 497 10.55 -12.97 -5.74
CA HIS A 497 11.73 -12.11 -5.58
C HIS A 497 12.03 -11.87 -4.09
N ASP A 498 13.08 -12.50 -3.56
CA ASP A 498 13.54 -12.24 -2.19
C ASP A 498 14.45 -10.99 -2.16
N LEU A 499 13.92 -9.88 -1.63
CA LEU A 499 14.73 -8.69 -1.41
C LEU A 499 15.86 -9.02 -0.41
N PRO A 500 17.13 -8.71 -0.74
CA PRO A 500 18.28 -9.07 0.08
C PRO A 500 18.44 -8.07 1.22
N PHE A 501 17.44 -7.95 2.09
CA PHE A 501 17.56 -7.10 3.26
C PHE A 501 18.39 -7.81 4.32
N ASN A 502 19.47 -7.16 4.73
CA ASN A 502 20.40 -7.63 5.75
C ASN A 502 20.06 -7.08 7.14
N HIS A 503 18.87 -6.47 7.28
CA HIS A 503 18.36 -5.99 8.54
C HIS A 503 18.00 -7.19 9.41
N GLN A 504 18.97 -7.65 10.22
CA GLN A 504 18.60 -8.40 11.40
C GLN A 504 17.88 -7.41 12.32
N PRO A 505 16.59 -7.60 12.61
CA PRO A 505 15.90 -6.76 13.55
C PRO A 505 16.65 -6.88 14.88
N HIS A 506 16.76 -5.77 15.61
CA HIS A 506 17.65 -5.69 16.76
C HIS A 506 17.24 -6.72 17.83
N LEU A 507 17.97 -7.84 17.87
CA LEU A 507 17.84 -8.87 18.88
C LEU A 507 18.26 -8.25 20.20
N PHE A 508 17.32 -8.11 21.12
CA PHE A 508 17.63 -7.55 22.43
C PHE A 508 17.64 -8.62 23.52
N GLU A 509 16.99 -9.77 23.30
CA GLU A 509 17.00 -10.87 24.26
C GLU A 509 16.70 -12.23 23.61
N THR A 510 17.38 -13.28 24.09
CA THR A 510 17.03 -14.68 23.82
C THR A 510 16.59 -15.34 25.13
N ILE A 511 15.41 -15.98 25.10
CA ILE A 511 14.88 -16.76 26.22
C ILE A 511 14.99 -18.24 25.88
N HIS A 512 15.61 -19.01 26.76
CA HIS A 512 15.58 -20.48 26.71
C HIS A 512 14.50 -20.99 27.66
N LEU A 513 13.58 -21.82 27.15
CA LEU A 513 12.39 -22.26 27.87
C LEU A 513 12.52 -23.65 28.47
#